data_AF-A0A6P7FTW0-F1
#
_entry.id   AF-A0A6P7FTW0-F1
#
_cell.length_a   1.000
_cell.length_b   1.000
_cell.length_c   1.000
_cell.angle_alpha   90.00
_cell.angle_beta   90.00
_cell.angle_gamma   90.00
#
_symmetry.space_group_name_H-M   'P 1'
#
loop_
_entity.id
_entity.type
_entity.pdbx_description
1 polymer ?
#
loop_
_entity_poly.entity_id
_entity_poly.type
_entity_poly.pdbx_seq_one_letter_code
_entity_poly.pdbx_strand_id
1 'polypeptide(L)'
;METSIIVEGFKQSQTLHGLKFLQFIADGDSSVYAKIREEVDYGQYVTKIECCNHAIKNYGKALYKIKADTTVNKEARALLTNNKIKELQNCCTKIINTAAYSDVENLKSNLQKSIDHVFGNHAMCSDQYCTEQQSDAHLMTSVKNTGLYFHINGSLQRLISKGHRLIDKETNNRAEMYMSILCKFNAGKRLNLSGRGSFRCRSAISGLRYNEGVEWQEKEWRSILKRSPGKYFKRNIKQNQRAVELKSKRKLDFVSHYRKKRSRSIKNNTDYGPHALQPALTENEYQSEHSRILKAIQVQPEEIPEIERQTVGQWDNALYRQVKRNRVTASYFGSICKRRPNTSCRNLIKTLTAPSWDNEYTLYGKDKEDVARQRFMALNPEKKVQKCGIFIDNIYNHLAATPDGIVDENSLLEIKCLLKVHKSGKSLLEAVETLKNMPLENKNGTLQLKKNHYYMYQIQGQLNIARKDYCYFVVYVNDTEPLFVEKIERDEELWARMVERLNSFFYNCFLPKIIDKNRKCLNKNH
;
A
#
# COMPACT_ATOMS: atom_id res chain seq x y z
N MET A 1 -19.66 19.75 8.25
CA MET A 1 -19.60 21.23 8.22
C MET A 1 -18.46 21.72 7.33
N GLU A 2 -17.19 21.36 7.59
CA GLU A 2 -16.03 21.77 6.76
C GLU A 2 -16.14 21.29 5.30
N THR A 3 -16.50 20.02 5.08
CA THR A 3 -16.70 19.43 3.74
C THR A 3 -17.73 20.20 2.91
N SER A 4 -18.89 20.50 3.49
CA SER A 4 -19.99 21.21 2.82
C SER A 4 -19.60 22.64 2.44
N ILE A 5 -18.83 23.32 3.30
CA ILE A 5 -18.33 24.68 3.02
C ILE A 5 -17.36 24.69 1.84
N ILE A 6 -16.48 23.69 1.75
CA ILE A 6 -15.52 23.60 0.64
C ILE A 6 -16.24 23.32 -0.67
N VAL A 7 -17.18 22.36 -0.69
CA VAL A 7 -17.98 22.03 -1.87
C VAL A 7 -18.80 23.23 -2.34
N GLU A 8 -19.42 23.95 -1.41
CA GLU A 8 -20.16 25.18 -1.72
C GLU A 8 -19.23 26.26 -2.31
N GLY A 9 -18.00 26.39 -1.79
CA GLY A 9 -17.00 27.28 -2.36
C GLY A 9 -16.63 26.95 -3.82
N PHE A 10 -16.54 25.67 -4.18
CA PHE A 10 -16.31 25.24 -5.56
C PHE A 10 -17.51 25.55 -6.47
N LYS A 11 -18.75 25.35 -6.00
CA LYS A 11 -19.97 25.71 -6.73
C LYS A 11 -20.05 27.23 -6.97
N GLN A 12 -19.90 28.01 -5.90
CA GLN A 12 -20.02 29.47 -5.95
C GLN A 12 -18.91 30.13 -6.76
N SER A 13 -17.70 29.57 -6.83
CA SER A 13 -16.61 30.12 -7.63
C SER A 13 -16.99 30.28 -9.11
N GLN A 14 -17.73 29.32 -9.65
CA GLN A 14 -18.19 29.38 -11.04
C GLN A 14 -19.32 30.40 -11.21
N THR A 15 -20.31 30.39 -10.32
CA THR A 15 -21.48 31.28 -10.40
C THR A 15 -21.13 32.75 -10.14
N LEU A 16 -20.23 33.03 -9.19
CA LEU A 16 -19.91 34.39 -8.76
C LEU A 16 -18.72 35.01 -9.50
N HIS A 17 -17.78 34.18 -9.96
CA HIS A 17 -16.51 34.65 -10.52
C HIS A 17 -16.19 34.08 -11.90
N GLY A 18 -16.99 33.15 -12.43
CA GLY A 18 -16.71 32.48 -13.70
C GLY A 18 -15.46 31.59 -13.65
N LEU A 19 -14.97 31.22 -12.45
CA LEU A 19 -13.74 30.48 -12.25
C LEU A 19 -14.02 29.00 -11.95
N LYS A 20 -13.13 28.12 -12.44
CA LYS A 20 -13.14 26.68 -12.15
C LYS A 20 -11.85 26.30 -11.42
N PHE A 21 -11.98 25.77 -10.21
CA PHE A 21 -10.83 25.28 -9.45
C PHE A 21 -10.48 23.85 -9.85
N LEU A 22 -9.40 23.66 -10.63
CA LEU A 22 -9.02 22.34 -11.15
C LEU A 22 -8.12 21.53 -10.22
N GLN A 23 -7.66 22.10 -9.11
CA GLN A 23 -6.74 21.47 -8.17
C GLN A 23 -7.26 21.62 -6.74
N PHE A 24 -7.26 20.52 -5.99
CA PHE A 24 -7.66 20.48 -4.60
C PHE A 24 -6.55 19.88 -3.73
N ILE A 25 -5.95 20.73 -2.89
CA ILE A 25 -4.86 20.35 -1.99
C ILE A 25 -5.46 19.80 -0.70
N ALA A 26 -5.27 18.51 -0.43
CA ALA A 26 -5.88 17.84 0.73
C ALA A 26 -4.88 17.00 1.53
N ASP A 27 -5.22 16.80 2.80
CA ASP A 27 -4.42 16.10 3.79
C ASP A 27 -4.78 14.61 3.82
N GLY A 28 -4.53 13.88 2.73
CA GLY A 28 -4.73 12.42 2.64
C GLY A 28 -6.20 11.94 2.70
N ASP A 29 -7.10 12.66 3.37
CA ASP A 29 -8.54 12.43 3.40
C ASP A 29 -9.17 12.82 2.05
N SER A 30 -10.03 11.95 1.52
CA SER A 30 -10.67 12.08 0.21
C SER A 30 -12.18 12.36 0.32
N SER A 31 -12.74 12.45 1.52
CA SER A 31 -14.18 12.70 1.73
C SER A 31 -14.64 14.01 1.07
N VAL A 32 -13.87 15.08 1.21
CA VAL A 32 -14.13 16.38 0.58
C VAL A 32 -13.97 16.32 -0.94
N TYR A 33 -12.91 15.68 -1.41
CA TYR A 33 -12.65 15.51 -2.84
C TYR A 33 -13.75 14.71 -3.54
N ALA A 34 -14.25 13.64 -2.90
CA ALA A 34 -15.35 12.84 -3.42
C ALA A 34 -16.63 13.69 -3.60
N LYS A 35 -16.99 14.49 -2.59
CA LYS A 35 -18.14 15.40 -2.69
C LYS A 35 -17.96 16.50 -3.73
N ILE A 36 -16.73 17.02 -3.90
CA ILE A 36 -16.45 17.96 -5.00
C ILE A 36 -16.75 17.31 -6.35
N ARG A 37 -16.34 16.05 -6.56
CA ARG A 37 -16.60 15.33 -7.82
C ARG A 37 -18.07 15.01 -8.06
N GLU A 38 -18.83 14.76 -6.98
CA GLU A 38 -20.24 14.39 -7.05
C GLU A 38 -21.16 15.60 -7.19
N GLU A 39 -20.89 16.67 -6.45
CA GLU A 39 -21.81 17.80 -6.32
C GLU A 39 -21.44 19.04 -7.15
N VAL A 40 -20.21 19.14 -7.68
CA VAL A 40 -19.77 20.32 -8.48
C VAL A 40 -19.79 19.96 -9.96
N ASP A 41 -20.37 20.81 -10.81
CA ASP A 41 -20.55 20.56 -12.25
C ASP A 41 -19.24 20.24 -12.99
N TYR A 42 -18.15 20.95 -12.65
CA TYR A 42 -16.81 20.69 -13.17
C TYR A 42 -15.95 19.79 -12.25
N GLY A 43 -16.57 19.21 -11.22
CA GLY A 43 -15.93 18.40 -10.20
C GLY A 43 -15.12 17.23 -10.78
N GLN A 44 -15.57 16.66 -11.90
CA GLN A 44 -14.87 15.55 -12.58
C GLN A 44 -13.48 15.93 -13.09
N TYR A 45 -13.23 17.21 -13.38
CA TYR A 45 -11.95 17.74 -13.85
C TYR A 45 -11.02 18.18 -12.72
N VAL A 46 -11.49 18.13 -11.46
CA VAL A 46 -10.69 18.52 -10.29
C VAL A 46 -9.72 17.40 -9.95
N THR A 47 -8.43 17.72 -9.84
CA THR A 47 -7.36 16.80 -9.43
C THR A 47 -7.03 17.01 -7.95
N LYS A 48 -6.68 15.92 -7.25
CA LYS A 48 -6.27 15.98 -5.84
C LYS A 48 -4.75 16.03 -5.74
N ILE A 49 -4.23 17.09 -5.11
CA ILE A 49 -2.81 17.22 -4.77
C ILE A 49 -2.62 16.86 -3.29
N GLU A 50 -1.57 16.10 -2.98
CA GLU A 50 -1.32 15.64 -1.62
C GLU A 50 -0.51 16.69 -0.85
N CYS A 51 -0.97 17.07 0.33
CA CYS A 51 -0.21 17.97 1.20
C CYS A 51 1.13 17.31 1.63
N CYS A 52 2.25 17.88 1.20
CA CYS A 52 3.60 17.35 1.47
C CYS A 52 3.88 17.22 2.97
N ASN A 53 3.50 18.23 3.76
CA ASN A 53 3.64 18.21 5.22
C ASN A 53 2.86 17.05 5.86
N HIS A 54 1.67 16.75 5.34
CA HIS A 54 0.85 15.66 5.87
C HIS A 54 1.43 14.30 5.46
N ALA A 55 1.91 14.16 4.23
CA ALA A 55 2.57 12.95 3.75
C ALA A 55 3.82 12.61 4.60
N ILE A 56 4.68 13.59 4.86
CA ILE A 56 5.87 13.44 5.74
C ILE A 56 5.48 13.15 7.19
N LYS A 57 4.42 13.78 7.70
CA LYS A 57 3.91 13.49 9.05
C LYS A 57 3.41 12.05 9.17
N ASN A 58 2.71 11.55 8.16
CA ASN A 58 2.21 10.17 8.15
C ASN A 58 3.35 9.15 8.03
N TYR A 59 4.39 9.45 7.24
CA TYR A 59 5.61 8.66 7.23
C TYR A 59 6.24 8.59 8.63
N GLY A 60 6.41 9.73 9.30
CA GLY A 60 6.92 9.76 10.68
C GLY A 60 6.06 8.96 11.67
N LYS A 61 4.73 9.06 11.60
CA LYS A 61 3.83 8.25 12.44
C LYS A 61 4.05 6.75 12.24
N ALA A 62 4.26 6.31 11.00
CA ALA A 62 4.53 4.91 10.71
C ALA A 62 5.86 4.44 11.33
N LEU A 63 6.90 5.29 11.30
CA LEU A 63 8.19 5.02 11.95
C LEU A 63 8.07 4.96 13.48
N TYR A 64 7.31 5.87 14.09
CA TYR A 64 7.03 5.82 15.53
C TYR A 64 6.25 4.55 15.91
N LYS A 65 5.34 4.07 15.06
CA LYS A 65 4.65 2.79 15.26
C LYS A 65 5.64 1.62 15.25
N ILE A 66 6.55 1.57 14.27
CA ILE A 66 7.61 0.54 14.19
C ILE A 66 8.47 0.55 15.46
N LYS A 67 8.86 1.74 15.95
CA LYS A 67 9.63 1.87 17.19
C LYS A 67 8.89 1.34 18.43
N ALA A 68 7.57 1.47 18.47
CA ALA A 68 6.74 1.02 19.61
C ALA A 68 6.32 -0.46 19.51
N ASP A 69 6.44 -1.07 18.33
CA ASP A 69 5.95 -2.42 18.05
C ASP A 69 6.87 -3.49 18.67
N THR A 70 6.39 -4.18 19.70
CA THR A 70 7.17 -5.21 20.40
C THR A 70 7.45 -6.45 19.54
N THR A 71 6.75 -6.63 18.42
CA THR A 71 7.05 -7.69 17.43
C THR A 71 8.33 -7.42 16.65
N VAL A 72 8.80 -6.16 16.61
CA VAL A 72 10.06 -5.77 15.98
C VAL A 72 11.22 -6.01 16.95
N ASN A 73 12.32 -6.58 16.43
CA ASN A 73 13.54 -6.88 17.20
C ASN A 73 13.95 -5.69 18.09
N LYS A 74 14.28 -5.98 19.35
CA LYS A 74 14.72 -4.98 20.34
C LYS A 74 15.91 -4.15 19.85
N GLU A 75 16.87 -4.77 19.18
CA GLU A 75 18.06 -4.11 18.60
C GLU A 75 17.66 -3.18 17.45
N ALA A 76 16.76 -3.62 16.56
CA ALA A 76 16.16 -2.77 15.51
C ALA A 76 15.47 -1.54 16.11
N ARG A 77 14.69 -1.71 17.18
CA ARG A 77 13.99 -0.59 17.85
C ARG A 77 14.94 0.38 18.56
N ALA A 78 16.10 -0.11 19.01
CA ALA A 78 17.17 0.70 19.59
C ALA A 78 17.85 1.58 18.52
N LEU A 79 18.11 1.01 17.32
CA LEU A 79 18.68 1.74 16.19
C LEU A 79 17.74 2.82 15.63
N LEU A 80 16.42 2.59 15.65
CA LEU A 80 15.41 3.59 15.25
C LEU A 80 15.15 4.61 16.38
N THR A 81 16.12 5.46 16.68
CA THR A 81 15.98 6.51 17.69
C THR A 81 15.01 7.62 17.25
N ASN A 82 14.51 8.40 18.20
CA ASN A 82 13.66 9.56 17.89
C ASN A 82 14.38 10.61 17.01
N ASN A 83 15.72 10.66 17.07
CA ASN A 83 16.52 11.52 16.22
C ASN A 83 16.60 10.94 14.79
N LYS A 84 16.84 9.64 14.64
CA LYS A 84 16.84 8.97 13.33
C LYS A 84 15.49 9.09 12.60
N ILE A 85 14.37 8.99 13.32
CA ILE A 85 13.03 9.24 12.73
C ILE A 85 12.93 10.66 12.16
N LYS A 86 13.45 11.67 12.89
CA LYS A 86 13.45 13.06 12.41
C LYS A 86 14.39 13.26 11.23
N GLU A 87 15.56 12.64 11.24
CA GLU A 87 16.51 12.67 10.12
C GLU A 87 15.88 12.09 8.85
N LEU A 88 15.18 10.95 8.95
CA LEU A 88 14.41 10.36 7.84
C LEU A 88 13.33 11.32 7.30
N GLN A 89 12.56 11.95 8.18
CA GLN A 89 11.54 12.93 7.77
C GLN A 89 12.16 14.17 7.12
N ASN A 90 13.25 14.68 7.67
CA ASN A 90 13.94 15.87 7.17
C ASN A 90 14.60 15.59 5.81
N CYS A 91 15.23 14.42 5.64
CA CYS A 91 15.82 13.98 4.39
C CYS A 91 14.74 13.90 3.29
N CYS A 92 13.62 13.21 3.55
CA CYS A 92 12.50 13.15 2.60
C CYS A 92 11.92 14.54 2.28
N THR A 93 11.85 15.42 3.28
CA THR A 93 11.39 16.81 3.08
C THR A 93 12.36 17.60 2.18
N LYS A 94 13.67 17.44 2.39
CA LYS A 94 14.70 18.07 1.53
C LYS A 94 14.55 17.57 0.08
N ILE A 95 14.47 16.25 -0.10
CA ILE A 95 14.32 15.62 -1.42
C ILE A 95 13.06 16.12 -2.15
N ILE A 96 11.90 16.18 -1.48
CA ILE A 96 10.67 16.72 -2.07
C ILE A 96 10.84 18.20 -2.43
N ASN A 97 11.54 18.97 -1.58
CA ASN A 97 11.74 20.39 -1.81
C ASN A 97 12.69 20.69 -2.97
N THR A 98 13.70 19.86 -3.21
CA THR A 98 14.70 20.01 -4.27
C THR A 98 14.22 19.45 -5.61
N ALA A 99 13.43 18.38 -5.58
CA ALA A 99 12.83 17.79 -6.77
C ALA A 99 11.46 18.40 -7.14
N ALA A 100 11.08 19.53 -6.53
CA ALA A 100 9.81 20.18 -6.85
C ALA A 100 9.80 20.65 -8.31
N TYR A 101 8.70 20.40 -9.01
CA TYR A 101 8.51 20.72 -10.45
C TYR A 101 9.53 20.05 -11.38
N SER A 102 10.22 19.00 -10.93
CA SER A 102 11.15 18.22 -11.74
C SER A 102 10.59 16.83 -12.06
N ASP A 103 11.45 15.90 -12.48
CA ASP A 103 11.05 14.54 -12.83
C ASP A 103 10.61 13.73 -11.60
N VAL A 104 9.41 13.15 -11.70
CA VAL A 104 8.80 12.29 -10.68
C VAL A 104 9.63 11.03 -10.44
N GLU A 105 10.27 10.47 -11.46
CA GLU A 105 11.11 9.27 -11.30
C GLU A 105 12.41 9.60 -10.56
N ASN A 106 13.01 10.76 -10.84
CA ASN A 106 14.10 11.30 -10.05
C ASN A 106 13.71 11.53 -8.58
N LEU A 107 12.55 12.13 -8.31
CA LEU A 107 12.01 12.28 -6.95
C LEU A 107 11.90 10.93 -6.23
N LYS A 108 11.28 9.93 -6.87
CA LYS A 108 11.10 8.59 -6.30
C LYS A 108 12.44 7.89 -6.02
N SER A 109 13.38 7.99 -6.96
CA SER A 109 14.72 7.43 -6.84
C SER A 109 15.49 8.04 -5.66
N ASN A 110 15.46 9.37 -5.51
CA ASN A 110 16.09 10.04 -4.37
C ASN A 110 15.41 9.70 -3.04
N LEU A 111 14.08 9.60 -3.01
CA LEU A 111 13.35 9.16 -1.82
C LEU A 111 13.78 7.74 -1.41
N GLN A 112 13.97 6.82 -2.35
CA GLN A 112 14.44 5.46 -2.07
C GLN A 112 15.80 5.45 -1.35
N LYS A 113 16.70 6.33 -1.78
CA LYS A 113 18.05 6.50 -1.24
C LYS A 113 18.09 7.25 0.10
N SER A 114 16.96 7.76 0.58
CA SER A 114 16.88 8.51 1.85
C SER A 114 17.23 7.66 3.09
N ILE A 115 16.98 6.35 3.04
CA ILE A 115 17.35 5.44 4.14
C ILE A 115 18.87 5.29 4.17
N ASP A 116 19.49 5.09 3.01
CA ASP A 116 20.94 4.95 2.90
C ASP A 116 21.66 6.19 3.41
N HIS A 117 21.20 7.36 2.97
CA HIS A 117 21.68 8.66 3.44
C HIS A 117 21.62 8.80 4.97
N VAL A 118 20.48 8.48 5.60
CA VAL A 118 20.30 8.71 7.05
C VAL A 118 21.11 7.73 7.90
N PHE A 119 21.42 6.55 7.38
CA PHE A 119 22.19 5.54 8.09
C PHE A 119 23.65 5.46 7.61
N GLY A 120 24.18 6.55 7.06
CA GLY A 120 25.62 6.74 6.84
C GLY A 120 26.16 6.19 5.53
N ASN A 121 25.32 5.66 4.63
CA ASN A 121 25.75 5.20 3.31
C ASN A 121 25.48 6.27 2.25
N HIS A 122 26.55 6.94 1.82
CA HIS A 122 26.47 8.08 0.91
C HIS A 122 26.84 7.75 -0.54
N ALA A 123 27.19 6.50 -0.85
CA ALA A 123 27.72 6.08 -2.15
C ALA A 123 26.83 6.42 -3.36
N MET A 124 25.50 6.48 -3.16
CA MET A 124 24.51 6.73 -4.21
C MET A 124 23.70 8.01 -3.98
N CYS A 125 24.11 8.84 -3.02
CA CYS A 125 23.43 10.08 -2.70
C CYS A 125 23.59 11.11 -3.83
N SER A 126 22.56 11.94 -4.03
CA SER A 126 22.65 13.10 -4.91
C SER A 126 23.23 14.29 -4.15
N ASP A 127 24.11 15.05 -4.81
CA ASP A 127 24.68 16.31 -4.32
C ASP A 127 23.62 17.35 -3.98
N GLN A 128 22.40 17.18 -4.50
CA GLN A 128 21.26 18.08 -4.25
C GLN A 128 20.78 18.07 -2.80
N TYR A 129 21.02 16.99 -2.04
CA TYR A 129 20.56 16.89 -0.64
C TYR A 129 21.61 16.32 0.33
N CYS A 130 22.75 15.86 -0.18
CA CYS A 130 23.83 15.28 0.60
C CYS A 130 25.10 16.13 0.50
N THR A 131 25.69 16.48 1.64
CA THR A 131 26.93 17.26 1.73
C THR A 131 28.11 16.42 2.23
N GLU A 132 27.89 15.15 2.56
CA GLU A 132 28.87 14.26 3.19
C GLU A 132 29.38 13.25 2.16
N GLN A 133 30.71 13.12 2.07
CA GLN A 133 31.40 12.19 1.17
C GLN A 133 31.94 10.95 1.88
N GLN A 134 32.04 10.97 3.22
CA GLN A 134 32.49 9.83 4.01
C GLN A 134 31.30 8.90 4.30
N SER A 135 31.44 7.62 3.97
CA SER A 135 30.42 6.60 4.24
C SER A 135 30.79 5.76 5.45
N ASP A 136 29.90 5.70 6.44
CA ASP A 136 29.95 4.74 7.54
C ASP A 136 29.04 3.55 7.20
N ALA A 137 29.62 2.55 6.53
CA ALA A 137 28.89 1.36 6.12
C ALA A 137 28.50 0.44 7.29
N HIS A 138 29.11 0.61 8.47
CA HIS A 138 28.88 -0.26 9.62
C HIS A 138 27.44 -0.09 10.15
N LEU A 139 26.98 1.15 10.27
CA LEU A 139 25.64 1.48 10.76
C LEU A 139 24.54 0.94 9.84
N MET A 140 24.72 1.06 8.52
CA MET A 140 23.82 0.46 7.54
C MET A 140 23.78 -1.07 7.64
N THR A 141 24.94 -1.70 7.84
CA THR A 141 25.03 -3.16 7.97
C THR A 141 24.26 -3.64 9.19
N SER A 142 24.38 -2.95 10.33
CA SER A 142 23.56 -3.25 11.53
C SER A 142 22.06 -3.08 11.29
N VAL A 143 21.65 -2.06 10.53
CA VAL A 143 20.24 -1.80 10.19
C VAL A 143 19.66 -2.88 9.27
N LYS A 144 20.47 -3.42 8.35
CA LYS A 144 20.09 -4.55 7.48
C LYS A 144 20.01 -5.86 8.27
N ASN A 145 21.01 -6.15 9.10
CA ASN A 145 21.07 -7.39 9.89
C ASN A 145 19.93 -7.52 10.91
N THR A 146 19.47 -6.39 11.46
CA THR A 146 18.35 -6.36 12.41
C THR A 146 16.97 -6.38 11.75
N GLY A 147 16.90 -6.37 10.41
CA GLY A 147 15.64 -6.31 9.64
C GLY A 147 14.94 -4.94 9.67
N LEU A 148 15.49 -3.95 10.38
CA LEU A 148 14.91 -2.62 10.51
C LEU A 148 14.73 -1.93 9.14
N TYR A 149 15.69 -2.12 8.23
CA TYR A 149 15.64 -1.57 6.88
C TYR A 149 14.29 -1.86 6.18
N PHE A 150 13.79 -3.09 6.28
CA PHE A 150 12.56 -3.51 5.60
C PHE A 150 11.31 -2.84 6.17
N HIS A 151 11.24 -2.66 7.50
CA HIS A 151 10.13 -1.95 8.14
C HIS A 151 10.08 -0.47 7.74
N ILE A 152 11.26 0.19 7.71
CA ILE A 152 11.38 1.59 7.28
C ILE A 152 11.02 1.69 5.79
N ASN A 153 11.59 0.82 4.95
CA ASN A 153 11.34 0.81 3.51
C ASN A 153 9.86 0.58 3.20
N GLY A 154 9.17 -0.35 3.88
CA GLY A 154 7.73 -0.54 3.71
C GLY A 154 6.90 0.71 4.03
N SER A 155 7.35 1.52 4.99
CA SER A 155 6.71 2.81 5.29
C SER A 155 7.05 3.89 4.27
N LEU A 156 8.29 3.91 3.77
CA LEU A 156 8.78 4.82 2.75
C LEU A 156 8.11 4.55 1.39
N GLN A 157 7.88 3.29 1.00
CA GLN A 157 7.18 2.95 -0.24
C GLN A 157 5.78 3.57 -0.32
N ARG A 158 5.09 3.72 0.82
CA ARG A 158 3.81 4.42 0.88
C ARG A 158 3.93 5.91 0.58
N LEU A 159 5.06 6.53 0.92
CA LEU A 159 5.37 7.91 0.55
C LEU A 159 5.78 8.00 -0.93
N ILE A 160 6.67 7.13 -1.41
CA ILE A 160 7.15 7.05 -2.80
C ILE A 160 5.98 6.83 -3.77
N SER A 161 5.00 5.99 -3.42
CA SER A 161 3.80 5.77 -4.24
C SER A 161 3.00 7.06 -4.51
N LYS A 162 3.16 8.08 -3.66
CA LYS A 162 2.54 9.40 -3.79
C LYS A 162 3.42 10.42 -4.50
N GLY A 163 4.59 10.04 -5.02
CA GLY A 163 5.57 10.96 -5.62
C GLY A 163 4.98 11.92 -6.66
N HIS A 164 4.11 11.40 -7.54
CA HIS A 164 3.40 12.19 -8.55
C HIS A 164 2.50 13.31 -7.97
N ARG A 165 2.05 13.17 -6.72
CA ARG A 165 1.22 14.18 -6.02
C ARG A 165 2.03 15.07 -5.08
N LEU A 166 3.30 14.77 -4.90
CA LEU A 166 4.23 15.50 -4.03
C LEU A 166 5.15 16.42 -4.83
N ILE A 167 5.23 16.23 -6.15
CA ILE A 167 6.10 16.98 -7.07
C ILE A 167 5.76 18.47 -7.10
N ASP A 168 4.48 18.81 -6.93
CA ASP A 168 4.00 20.20 -6.91
C ASP A 168 4.33 20.93 -5.60
N LYS A 169 4.90 20.23 -4.60
CA LYS A 169 5.31 20.79 -3.29
C LYS A 169 4.17 21.49 -2.52
N GLU A 170 2.93 21.16 -2.84
CA GLU A 170 1.80 21.84 -2.25
C GLU A 170 1.60 21.49 -0.77
N THR A 171 1.17 22.49 0.00
CA THR A 171 0.90 22.29 1.43
C THR A 171 -0.45 22.90 1.82
N ASN A 172 -1.28 22.11 2.50
CA ASN A 172 -2.47 22.59 3.20
C ASN A 172 -2.09 23.19 4.58
N ASN A 173 -0.97 23.92 4.66
CA ASN A 173 -0.49 24.45 5.92
C ASN A 173 -1.39 25.57 6.40
N ARG A 174 -2.19 25.30 7.44
CA ARG A 174 -3.05 26.29 8.10
C ARG A 174 -2.33 27.62 8.34
N ALA A 175 -1.06 27.61 8.76
CA ALA A 175 -0.34 28.83 9.17
C ALA A 175 -0.20 29.92 8.09
N GLU A 176 -0.35 29.57 6.80
CA GLU A 176 -0.17 30.48 5.66
C GLU A 176 -1.45 30.66 4.85
N MET A 177 -2.56 30.00 5.21
CA MET A 177 -3.84 30.18 4.51
C MET A 177 -4.63 31.37 5.05
N TYR A 178 -5.42 32.00 4.16
CA TYR A 178 -6.42 33.03 4.50
C TYR A 178 -7.22 32.66 5.77
N MET A 179 -7.63 31.40 5.90
CA MET A 179 -8.41 30.94 7.07
C MET A 179 -7.67 31.04 8.39
N SER A 180 -6.35 30.86 8.45
CA SER A 180 -5.61 31.10 9.70
C SER A 180 -5.44 32.57 10.02
N ILE A 181 -5.31 33.42 9.00
CA ILE A 181 -5.28 34.87 9.16
C ILE A 181 -6.65 35.34 9.69
N LEU A 182 -7.73 34.84 9.10
CA LEU A 182 -9.11 35.06 9.54
C LEU A 182 -9.35 34.56 10.96
N CYS A 183 -8.86 33.36 11.32
CA CYS A 183 -8.94 32.87 12.70
C CYS A 183 -8.21 33.79 13.70
N LYS A 184 -7.08 34.39 13.32
CA LYS A 184 -6.36 35.36 14.17
C LYS A 184 -7.18 36.65 14.34
N PHE A 185 -7.72 37.20 13.27
CA PHE A 185 -8.57 38.40 13.34
C PHE A 185 -9.90 38.13 14.04
N ASN A 186 -10.41 36.90 13.97
CA ASN A 186 -11.59 36.45 14.72
C ASN A 186 -11.26 36.02 16.16
N ALA A 187 -10.02 36.17 16.62
CA ALA A 187 -9.56 35.78 17.97
C ALA A 187 -9.86 34.32 18.38
N GLY A 188 -10.14 33.43 17.40
CA GLY A 188 -10.59 32.06 17.64
C GLY A 188 -11.81 31.95 18.57
N LYS A 189 -11.96 30.82 19.26
CA LYS A 189 -13.03 30.59 20.27
C LYS A 189 -12.81 31.36 21.59
N ARG A 190 -11.83 32.27 21.66
CA ARG A 190 -11.38 32.88 22.93
C ARG A 190 -12.14 34.14 23.31
N LEU A 191 -12.68 34.86 22.33
CA LEU A 191 -13.42 36.12 22.53
C LEU A 191 -14.68 36.10 21.67
N ASN A 192 -15.83 36.42 22.26
CA ASN A 192 -17.06 36.56 21.51
C ASN A 192 -17.11 37.93 20.84
N LEU A 193 -16.77 37.98 19.56
CA LEU A 193 -16.71 39.21 18.76
C LEU A 193 -18.02 39.51 18.00
N SER A 194 -19.11 38.78 18.26
CA SER A 194 -20.40 39.00 17.60
C SER A 194 -20.99 40.40 17.86
N GLY A 195 -20.51 41.11 18.89
CA GLY A 195 -21.00 42.43 19.26
C GLY A 195 -20.32 43.64 18.59
N ARG A 196 -19.15 43.51 17.94
CA ARG A 196 -18.46 44.67 17.29
C ARG A 196 -17.67 44.28 16.04
N GLY A 197 -17.92 45.01 14.96
CA GLY A 197 -17.35 44.77 13.63
C GLY A 197 -17.93 43.51 12.98
N SER A 198 -18.49 43.64 11.78
CA SER A 198 -19.06 42.48 11.09
C SER A 198 -17.97 41.45 10.75
N PHE A 199 -18.30 40.15 10.82
CA PHE A 199 -17.43 39.07 10.33
C PHE A 199 -16.96 39.32 8.89
N ARG A 200 -17.81 39.99 8.08
CA ARG A 200 -17.51 40.46 6.73
C ARG A 200 -16.32 41.42 6.70
N CYS A 201 -16.25 42.40 7.60
CA CYS A 201 -15.12 43.33 7.70
C CYS A 201 -13.82 42.59 8.06
N ARG A 202 -13.86 41.69 9.05
CA ARG A 202 -12.67 40.88 9.43
C ARG A 202 -12.21 39.95 8.31
N SER A 203 -13.16 39.42 7.54
CA SER A 203 -12.90 38.63 6.33
C SER A 203 -12.18 39.47 5.26
N ALA A 204 -12.69 40.67 4.95
CA ALA A 204 -12.05 41.59 4.01
C ALA A 204 -10.63 42.00 4.44
N ILE A 205 -10.44 42.35 5.71
CA ILE A 205 -9.14 42.68 6.33
C ILE A 205 -8.18 41.49 6.25
N SER A 206 -8.69 40.26 6.42
CA SER A 206 -7.90 39.04 6.28
C SER A 206 -7.44 38.82 4.83
N GLY A 207 -8.27 39.19 3.85
CA GLY A 207 -7.96 39.14 2.43
C GLY A 207 -6.84 40.12 2.07
N LEU A 208 -6.95 41.36 2.53
CA LEU A 208 -5.90 42.37 2.37
C LEU A 208 -4.58 41.91 3.02
N ARG A 209 -4.64 41.33 4.23
CA ARG A 209 -3.45 40.79 4.92
C ARG A 209 -2.83 39.58 4.20
N TYR A 210 -3.63 38.80 3.50
CA TYR A 210 -3.18 37.62 2.76
C TYR A 210 -2.50 38.04 1.44
N ASN A 211 -3.12 38.95 0.68
CA ASN A 211 -2.64 39.38 -0.63
C ASN A 211 -1.46 40.36 -0.56
N GLU A 212 -1.57 41.37 0.30
CA GLU A 212 -0.66 42.53 0.34
C GLU A 212 0.38 42.41 1.49
N GLY A 213 0.46 41.25 2.13
CA GLY A 213 1.42 40.98 3.20
C GLY A 213 1.21 41.84 4.45
N VAL A 214 2.26 42.07 5.26
CA VAL A 214 2.08 42.71 6.57
C VAL A 214 1.94 44.25 6.53
N GLU A 215 2.14 44.83 5.35
CA GLU A 215 2.37 46.26 5.15
C GLU A 215 1.16 47.01 4.60
N TRP A 216 0.13 46.29 4.13
CA TRP A 216 -1.08 46.88 3.54
C TRP A 216 -1.70 47.96 4.42
N GLN A 217 -1.65 47.78 5.74
CA GLN A 217 -2.21 48.71 6.71
C GLN A 217 -1.48 50.04 6.72
N GLU A 218 -0.17 50.07 6.47
CA GLU A 218 0.61 51.31 6.51
C GLU A 218 0.30 52.22 5.32
N LYS A 219 0.17 51.65 4.11
CA LYS A 219 -0.18 52.37 2.89
C LYS A 219 -1.56 53.02 3.01
N GLU A 220 -2.56 52.22 3.39
CA GLU A 220 -3.94 52.71 3.54
C GLU A 220 -4.09 53.70 4.70
N TRP A 221 -3.40 53.47 5.83
CA TRP A 221 -3.43 54.41 6.96
C TRP A 221 -2.91 55.79 6.58
N ARG A 222 -1.81 55.86 5.82
CA ARG A 222 -1.26 57.13 5.32
C ARG A 222 -2.16 57.78 4.28
N SER A 223 -2.78 56.98 3.42
CA SER A 223 -3.71 57.45 2.39
C SER A 223 -4.98 58.08 2.99
N ILE A 224 -5.60 57.39 3.94
CA ILE A 224 -6.90 57.76 4.55
C ILE A 224 -6.72 58.84 5.61
N LEU A 225 -5.80 58.65 6.56
CA LEU A 225 -5.67 59.53 7.72
C LEU A 225 -4.67 60.66 7.52
N LYS A 226 -4.02 60.73 6.34
CA LYS A 226 -2.97 61.71 5.96
C LYS A 226 -1.88 61.89 7.03
N ARG A 227 -1.67 60.86 7.86
CA ARG A 227 -0.72 60.87 8.98
C ARG A 227 0.01 59.55 9.07
N SER A 228 1.20 59.60 9.64
CA SER A 228 2.01 58.40 9.79
C SER A 228 1.51 57.54 10.95
N PRO A 229 1.55 56.19 10.86
CA PRO A 229 1.23 55.33 11.98
C PRO A 229 2.16 55.56 13.19
N GLY A 230 1.64 55.33 14.39
CA GLY A 230 2.40 55.51 15.63
C GLY A 230 3.66 54.62 15.72
N LYS A 231 4.63 55.04 16.55
CA LYS A 231 5.95 54.38 16.69
C LYS A 231 5.87 52.88 16.98
N TYR A 232 4.91 52.44 17.80
CA TYR A 232 4.74 51.03 18.17
C TYR A 232 4.23 50.18 17.02
N PHE A 233 3.32 50.72 16.21
CA PHE A 233 2.78 50.04 15.04
C PHE A 233 3.86 49.81 13.98
N LYS A 234 4.65 50.86 13.68
CA LYS A 234 5.82 50.75 12.80
C LYS A 234 6.86 49.75 13.32
N ARG A 235 7.10 49.71 14.63
CA ARG A 235 8.00 48.72 15.25
C ARG A 235 7.49 47.29 15.06
N ASN A 236 6.18 47.07 15.19
CA ASN A 236 5.58 45.75 14.96
C ASN A 236 5.68 45.31 13.49
N ILE A 237 5.42 46.22 12.54
CA ILE A 237 5.61 45.96 11.11
C ILE A 237 7.08 45.60 10.83
N LYS A 238 8.04 46.40 11.30
CA LYS A 238 9.48 46.11 11.16
C LYS A 238 9.91 44.78 11.77
N GLN A 239 9.34 44.39 12.91
CA GLN A 239 9.62 43.07 13.51
C GLN A 239 9.07 41.93 12.66
N ASN A 240 7.87 42.08 12.09
CA ASN A 240 7.29 41.09 11.19
C ASN A 240 8.06 41.02 9.87
N GLN A 241 8.47 42.16 9.29
CA GLN A 241 9.37 42.22 8.13
C GLN A 241 10.67 41.48 8.40
N ARG A 242 11.35 41.80 9.50
CA ARG A 242 12.58 41.08 9.91
C ARG A 242 12.33 39.59 10.10
N ALA A 243 11.18 39.19 10.64
CA ALA A 243 10.84 37.77 10.80
C ALA A 243 10.61 37.07 9.45
N VAL A 244 9.99 37.74 8.47
CA VAL A 244 9.81 37.23 7.10
C VAL A 244 11.15 37.18 6.35
N GLU A 245 11.95 38.24 6.43
CA GLU A 245 13.31 38.31 5.88
C GLU A 245 14.22 37.24 6.50
N LEU A 246 14.20 37.05 7.82
CA LEU A 246 14.94 35.98 8.49
C LEU A 246 14.45 34.60 8.06
N LYS A 247 13.15 34.42 7.79
CA LYS A 247 12.59 33.17 7.28
C LYS A 247 13.01 32.92 5.82
N SER A 248 13.13 33.98 5.01
CA SER A 248 13.65 33.95 3.64
C SER A 248 15.16 33.71 3.58
N LYS A 249 15.94 34.39 4.44
CA LYS A 249 17.38 34.18 4.61
C LYS A 249 17.71 32.80 5.18
N ARG A 250 16.92 32.26 6.11
CA ARG A 250 17.02 30.85 6.56
C ARG A 250 16.68 29.82 5.48
N LYS A 251 16.03 30.25 4.38
CA LYS A 251 15.80 29.43 3.19
C LYS A 251 17.02 29.41 2.27
N LEU A 252 17.92 30.39 2.39
CA LEU A 252 19.15 30.56 1.61
C LEU A 252 20.40 30.09 2.38
N ASP A 253 20.48 30.35 3.69
CA ASP A 253 21.57 29.91 4.58
C ASP A 253 21.15 28.67 5.36
N PHE A 254 21.50 27.51 4.81
CA PHE A 254 21.23 26.20 5.39
C PHE A 254 22.26 25.83 6.47
N VAL A 255 22.16 26.39 7.68
CA VAL A 255 22.82 25.83 8.87
C VAL A 255 21.87 25.78 10.07
N SER A 256 21.69 24.56 10.58
CA SER A 256 20.76 24.16 11.64
C SER A 256 21.20 24.66 13.02
N HIS A 257 20.39 25.50 13.68
CA HIS A 257 20.40 25.61 15.14
C HIS A 257 19.01 25.32 15.73
N TYR A 258 18.95 24.18 16.43
CA TYR A 258 17.75 23.55 16.98
C TYR A 258 17.30 24.23 18.28
N ARG A 259 16.00 24.57 18.40
CA ARG A 259 15.40 24.99 19.69
C ARG A 259 14.24 24.05 20.05
N LYS A 260 14.38 23.33 21.19
CA LYS A 260 13.40 22.37 21.73
C LYS A 260 12.03 23.01 21.99
N LYS A 261 10.95 22.32 21.61
CA LYS A 261 9.57 22.59 22.10
C LYS A 261 9.00 21.36 22.83
N ARG A 262 8.30 21.63 23.95
CA ARG A 262 7.66 20.67 24.85
C ARG A 262 6.46 19.95 24.21
N SER A 263 6.32 18.67 24.55
CA SER A 263 5.27 17.73 24.14
C SER A 263 3.89 18.05 24.75
N ARG A 264 2.81 17.79 24.00
CA ARG A 264 1.45 17.57 24.54
C ARG A 264 0.93 16.24 24.00
N SER A 265 0.27 15.47 24.86
CA SER A 265 -0.28 14.15 24.58
C SER A 265 -1.41 14.19 23.53
N ILE A 266 -1.48 13.14 22.72
CA ILE A 266 -2.51 12.96 21.70
C ILE A 266 -3.61 12.08 22.30
N LYS A 267 -4.84 12.62 22.42
CA LYS A 267 -6.05 11.81 22.53
C LYS A 267 -6.44 11.30 21.14
N ASN A 268 -6.85 10.05 21.06
CA ASN A 268 -7.31 9.35 19.85
C ASN A 268 -8.47 10.11 19.20
N ASN A 269 -8.41 10.32 17.88
CA ASN A 269 -9.53 10.81 17.09
C ASN A 269 -10.12 9.65 16.27
N THR A 270 -11.40 9.39 16.45
CA THR A 270 -12.18 8.25 15.95
C THR A 270 -13.01 8.57 14.69
N ASP A 271 -12.57 9.51 13.84
CA ASP A 271 -13.44 10.05 12.77
C ASP A 271 -13.22 9.50 11.34
N TYR A 272 -12.31 8.54 11.11
CA TYR A 272 -11.94 8.17 9.74
C TYR A 272 -12.11 6.66 9.47
N GLY A 273 -13.17 6.31 8.75
CA GLY A 273 -13.52 4.95 8.38
C GLY A 273 -12.70 4.38 7.19
N PRO A 274 -12.56 3.05 7.09
CA PRO A 274 -11.66 2.32 6.17
C PRO A 274 -12.08 2.30 4.67
N HIS A 275 -12.99 3.18 4.22
CA HIS A 275 -13.64 3.10 2.91
C HIS A 275 -13.35 4.26 1.93
N ALA A 276 -12.23 4.98 2.08
CA ALA A 276 -11.88 6.09 1.18
C ALA A 276 -11.59 5.61 -0.27
N LEU A 277 -12.41 6.04 -1.24
CA LEU A 277 -12.28 5.71 -2.67
C LEU A 277 -11.24 6.63 -3.36
N GLN A 278 -10.42 6.05 -4.24
CA GLN A 278 -9.45 6.79 -5.11
C GLN A 278 -10.13 7.18 -6.45
N PRO A 279 -9.67 8.23 -7.17
CA PRO A 279 -10.17 8.53 -8.52
C PRO A 279 -9.73 7.48 -9.56
N ALA A 280 -10.47 7.39 -10.66
CA ALA A 280 -10.18 6.50 -11.80
C ALA A 280 -9.02 7.06 -12.65
N LEU A 281 -8.23 6.17 -13.26
CA LEU A 281 -7.09 6.54 -14.11
C LEU A 281 -7.57 7.05 -15.48
N THR A 282 -6.82 7.96 -16.11
CA THR A 282 -6.99 8.28 -17.54
C THR A 282 -6.61 7.08 -18.40
N GLU A 283 -7.09 7.02 -19.65
CA GLU A 283 -6.81 5.85 -20.51
C GLU A 283 -5.31 5.74 -20.84
N ASN A 284 -4.60 6.86 -21.03
CA ASN A 284 -3.15 6.83 -21.24
C ASN A 284 -2.39 6.33 -19.99
N GLU A 285 -2.79 6.77 -18.79
CA GLU A 285 -2.21 6.25 -17.53
C GLU A 285 -2.51 4.76 -17.35
N TYR A 286 -3.71 4.33 -17.71
CA TYR A 286 -4.08 2.92 -17.67
C TYR A 286 -3.21 2.08 -18.61
N GLN A 287 -3.02 2.51 -19.86
CA GLN A 287 -2.18 1.80 -20.84
C GLN A 287 -0.71 1.76 -20.42
N SER A 288 -0.21 2.85 -19.83
CA SER A 288 1.14 2.91 -19.26
C SER A 288 1.30 1.92 -18.10
N GLU A 289 0.38 1.93 -17.12
CA GLU A 289 0.42 1.00 -15.98
C GLU A 289 0.18 -0.46 -16.40
N HIS A 290 -0.67 -0.68 -17.39
CA HIS A 290 -0.90 -1.99 -18.00
C HIS A 290 0.42 -2.56 -18.56
N SER A 291 1.11 -1.77 -19.38
CA SER A 291 2.41 -2.13 -19.96
C SER A 291 3.47 -2.34 -18.88
N ARG A 292 3.51 -1.46 -17.86
CA ARG A 292 4.46 -1.56 -16.74
C ARG A 292 4.29 -2.86 -15.95
N ILE A 293 3.05 -3.25 -15.62
CA ILE A 293 2.78 -4.48 -14.86
C ILE A 293 3.11 -5.71 -15.69
N LEU A 294 2.72 -5.74 -16.98
CA LEU A 294 3.05 -6.86 -17.86
C LEU A 294 4.56 -7.04 -18.02
N LYS A 295 5.32 -5.95 -18.17
CA LYS A 295 6.78 -6.01 -18.20
C LYS A 295 7.38 -6.48 -16.87
N ALA A 296 6.80 -6.06 -15.74
CA ALA A 296 7.28 -6.44 -14.41
C ALA A 296 7.00 -7.90 -14.00
N ILE A 297 6.05 -8.58 -14.66
CA ILE A 297 5.76 -10.00 -14.41
C ILE A 297 6.45 -10.94 -15.41
N GLN A 298 7.01 -10.40 -16.50
CA GLN A 298 7.83 -11.20 -17.41
C GLN A 298 9.10 -11.67 -16.70
N VAL A 299 9.42 -12.94 -16.89
CA VAL A 299 10.57 -13.61 -16.29
C VAL A 299 11.13 -14.55 -17.35
N GLN A 300 12.44 -14.55 -17.56
CA GLN A 300 13.06 -15.45 -18.51
C GLN A 300 13.07 -16.88 -17.97
N PRO A 301 12.90 -17.93 -18.80
CA PRO A 301 12.85 -19.32 -18.35
C PRO A 301 14.02 -19.74 -17.45
N GLU A 302 15.20 -19.18 -17.67
CA GLU A 302 16.44 -19.48 -16.95
C GLU A 302 16.45 -18.90 -15.53
N GLU A 303 15.68 -17.84 -15.28
CA GLU A 303 15.57 -17.18 -13.97
C GLU A 303 14.54 -17.86 -13.05
N ILE A 304 13.61 -18.62 -13.61
CA ILE A 304 12.50 -19.25 -12.86
C ILE A 304 12.99 -20.18 -11.75
N PRO A 305 13.96 -21.10 -11.97
CA PRO A 305 14.46 -21.98 -10.91
C PRO A 305 15.13 -21.22 -9.77
N GLU A 306 15.80 -20.11 -10.07
CA GLU A 306 16.43 -19.29 -9.04
C GLU A 306 15.39 -18.53 -8.21
N ILE A 307 14.35 -18.00 -8.86
CA ILE A 307 13.24 -17.36 -8.15
C ILE A 307 12.54 -18.35 -7.22
N GLU A 308 12.33 -19.59 -7.65
CA GLU A 308 11.78 -20.65 -6.78
C GLU A 308 12.64 -20.83 -5.52
N ARG A 309 13.96 -21.05 -5.67
CA ARG A 309 14.88 -21.22 -4.53
C ARG A 309 14.90 -20.01 -3.60
N GLN A 310 14.93 -18.80 -4.15
CA GLN A 310 14.98 -17.58 -3.35
C GLN A 310 13.65 -17.24 -2.66
N THR A 311 12.54 -17.89 -3.03
CA THR A 311 11.20 -17.64 -2.49
C THR A 311 10.71 -18.72 -1.52
N VAL A 312 11.56 -19.70 -1.19
CA VAL A 312 11.30 -20.68 -0.12
C VAL A 312 10.97 -19.97 1.20
N GLY A 313 10.03 -20.54 1.96
CA GLY A 313 9.49 -19.94 3.19
C GLY A 313 8.19 -19.14 2.98
N GLN A 314 7.66 -19.13 1.75
CA GLN A 314 6.33 -18.62 1.41
C GLN A 314 6.02 -17.25 2.04
N TRP A 315 5.03 -17.16 2.95
CA TRP A 315 4.58 -15.90 3.52
C TRP A 315 5.57 -15.21 4.44
N ASP A 316 6.59 -15.91 4.95
CA ASP A 316 7.67 -15.29 5.73
C ASP A 316 8.70 -14.63 4.81
N ASN A 317 8.80 -15.10 3.57
CA ASN A 317 9.72 -14.58 2.55
C ASN A 317 9.16 -13.34 1.84
N ALA A 318 9.92 -12.23 1.88
CA ALA A 318 9.51 -10.96 1.26
C ALA A 318 9.46 -11.03 -0.27
N LEU A 319 10.41 -11.74 -0.89
CA LEU A 319 10.46 -11.93 -2.34
C LEU A 319 9.26 -12.75 -2.81
N TYR A 320 8.87 -13.80 -2.08
CA TYR A 320 7.67 -14.58 -2.36
C TYR A 320 6.42 -13.69 -2.44
N ARG A 321 6.22 -12.81 -1.44
CA ARG A 321 5.08 -11.88 -1.41
C ARG A 321 5.11 -10.89 -2.58
N GLN A 322 6.29 -10.47 -3.01
CA GLN A 322 6.46 -9.57 -4.16
C GLN A 322 6.12 -10.28 -5.47
N VAL A 323 6.72 -11.44 -5.72
CA VAL A 323 6.52 -12.24 -6.94
C VAL A 323 5.04 -12.67 -7.07
N LYS A 324 4.40 -13.00 -5.95
CA LYS A 324 2.99 -13.41 -5.90
C LYS A 324 1.99 -12.28 -6.18
N ARG A 325 2.28 -11.03 -5.79
CA ARG A 325 1.31 -9.91 -5.74
C ARG A 325 0.57 -9.65 -7.07
N ASN A 326 1.24 -9.83 -8.20
CA ASN A 326 0.70 -9.53 -9.53
C ASN A 326 0.38 -10.79 -10.35
N ARG A 327 0.37 -11.97 -9.72
CA ARG A 327 0.13 -13.25 -10.37
C ARG A 327 -1.11 -13.95 -9.81
N VAL A 328 -1.74 -14.76 -10.65
CA VAL A 328 -2.83 -15.64 -10.23
C VAL A 328 -2.24 -16.97 -9.76
N THR A 329 -2.56 -17.38 -8.52
CA THR A 329 -1.98 -18.60 -7.94
C THR A 329 -2.89 -19.82 -8.03
N ALA A 330 -2.27 -21.01 -8.15
CA ALA A 330 -2.94 -22.31 -8.31
C ALA A 330 -4.08 -22.58 -7.32
N SER A 331 -3.93 -22.15 -6.06
CA SER A 331 -4.96 -22.26 -5.01
C SER A 331 -6.32 -21.64 -5.38
N TYR A 332 -6.37 -20.73 -6.36
CA TYR A 332 -7.58 -20.08 -6.84
C TYR A 332 -8.03 -20.57 -8.22
N PHE A 333 -7.28 -21.45 -8.88
CA PHE A 333 -7.59 -21.89 -10.24
C PHE A 333 -8.94 -22.57 -10.33
N GLY A 334 -9.28 -23.41 -9.36
CA GLY A 334 -10.61 -24.02 -9.31
C GLY A 334 -11.72 -22.98 -9.19
N SER A 335 -11.54 -21.95 -8.37
CA SER A 335 -12.53 -20.87 -8.21
C SER A 335 -12.72 -20.06 -9.49
N ILE A 336 -11.64 -19.86 -10.25
CA ILE A 336 -11.67 -19.15 -11.54
C ILE A 336 -12.34 -20.03 -12.60
N CYS A 337 -11.88 -21.28 -12.74
CA CYS A 337 -12.37 -22.22 -13.76
C CYS A 337 -13.83 -22.61 -13.50
N LYS A 338 -14.29 -22.64 -12.25
CA LYS A 338 -15.70 -22.95 -11.94
C LYS A 338 -16.59 -21.71 -11.85
N ARG A 339 -16.03 -20.50 -12.06
CA ARG A 339 -16.81 -19.26 -12.05
C ARG A 339 -17.80 -19.24 -13.21
N ARG A 340 -19.07 -18.96 -12.93
CA ARG A 340 -20.07 -18.73 -13.98
C ARG A 340 -19.77 -17.41 -14.71
N PRO A 341 -20.00 -17.30 -16.03
CA PRO A 341 -19.72 -16.09 -16.80
C PRO A 341 -20.29 -14.81 -16.16
N ASN A 342 -21.54 -14.87 -15.72
CA ASN A 342 -22.30 -13.73 -15.17
C ASN A 342 -21.95 -13.40 -13.70
N THR A 343 -21.16 -14.24 -13.02
CA THR A 343 -20.78 -14.00 -11.63
C THR A 343 -19.64 -12.99 -11.55
N SER A 344 -19.82 -11.92 -10.76
CA SER A 344 -18.82 -10.88 -10.59
C SER A 344 -17.45 -11.40 -10.14
N CYS A 345 -16.40 -10.96 -10.83
CA CYS A 345 -14.98 -11.14 -10.49
C CYS A 345 -14.58 -10.53 -9.11
N ARG A 346 -15.36 -9.59 -8.57
CA ARG A 346 -14.94 -8.67 -7.51
C ARG A 346 -14.48 -9.37 -6.23
N ASN A 347 -15.25 -10.35 -5.76
CA ASN A 347 -14.94 -11.06 -4.52
C ASN A 347 -13.68 -11.92 -4.67
N LEU A 348 -13.53 -12.59 -5.82
CA LEU A 348 -12.34 -13.40 -6.09
C LEU A 348 -11.08 -12.55 -6.19
N ILE A 349 -11.14 -11.38 -6.83
CA ILE A 349 -10.02 -10.43 -6.88
C ILE A 349 -9.69 -9.90 -5.48
N LYS A 350 -10.70 -9.57 -4.66
CA LYS A 350 -10.49 -9.14 -3.27
C LYS A 350 -9.73 -10.21 -2.48
N THR A 351 -10.12 -11.48 -2.61
CA THR A 351 -9.43 -12.59 -1.95
C THR A 351 -8.01 -12.79 -2.47
N LEU A 352 -7.78 -12.66 -3.78
CA LEU A 352 -6.43 -12.75 -4.38
C LEU A 352 -5.49 -11.62 -3.91
N THR A 353 -6.01 -10.39 -3.80
CA THR A 353 -5.19 -9.19 -3.51
C THR A 353 -5.04 -8.89 -2.02
N ALA A 354 -5.99 -9.32 -1.19
CA ALA A 354 -6.00 -9.13 0.25
C ALA A 354 -6.58 -10.38 0.95
N PRO A 355 -5.86 -11.51 0.93
CA PRO A 355 -6.31 -12.73 1.61
C PRO A 355 -6.37 -12.51 3.13
N SER A 356 -7.45 -13.00 3.75
CA SER A 356 -7.62 -13.05 5.21
C SER A 356 -7.22 -14.43 5.73
N TRP A 357 -6.44 -14.48 6.80
CA TRP A 357 -5.80 -15.69 7.32
C TRP A 357 -6.35 -16.13 8.69
N ASP A 358 -7.37 -15.44 9.20
CA ASP A 358 -7.83 -15.57 10.59
C ASP A 358 -8.96 -16.59 10.77
N ASN A 359 -9.12 -17.53 9.84
CA ASN A 359 -10.10 -18.60 9.99
C ASN A 359 -9.47 -19.86 10.60
N GLU A 360 -10.23 -20.52 11.46
CA GLU A 360 -9.80 -21.69 12.23
C GLU A 360 -9.28 -22.83 11.33
N TYR A 361 -9.86 -23.02 10.15
CA TYR A 361 -9.45 -24.03 9.17
C TYR A 361 -8.02 -23.77 8.66
N THR A 362 -7.66 -22.51 8.43
CA THR A 362 -6.33 -22.12 7.94
C THR A 362 -5.28 -22.23 9.04
N LEU A 363 -5.64 -21.87 10.28
CA LEU A 363 -4.77 -22.05 11.45
C LEU A 363 -4.49 -23.53 11.71
N TYR A 364 -5.53 -24.37 11.67
CA TYR A 364 -5.38 -25.81 11.81
C TYR A 364 -4.49 -26.41 10.71
N GLY A 365 -4.69 -25.98 9.45
CA GLY A 365 -3.83 -26.36 8.34
C GLY A 365 -2.36 -26.05 8.61
N LYS A 366 -2.05 -24.80 9.00
CA LYS A 366 -0.67 -24.39 9.31
C LYS A 366 -0.04 -25.20 10.45
N ASP A 367 -0.79 -25.49 11.51
CA ASP A 367 -0.30 -26.25 12.66
C ASP A 367 -0.04 -27.73 12.31
N LYS A 368 -0.86 -28.31 11.43
CA LYS A 368 -0.83 -29.75 11.12
C LYS A 368 -0.14 -30.12 9.82
N GLU A 369 0.22 -29.16 8.97
CA GLU A 369 0.91 -29.42 7.70
C GLU A 369 2.25 -30.12 7.91
N ASP A 370 3.08 -29.61 8.84
CA ASP A 370 4.39 -30.22 9.16
C ASP A 370 4.22 -31.65 9.70
N VAL A 371 3.20 -31.89 10.55
CA VAL A 371 2.89 -33.23 11.09
C VAL A 371 2.48 -34.19 9.97
N ALA A 372 1.58 -33.76 9.09
CA ALA A 372 1.14 -34.55 7.95
C ALA A 372 2.30 -34.88 6.99
N ARG A 373 3.22 -33.93 6.77
CA ARG A 373 4.42 -34.13 5.94
C ARG A 373 5.35 -35.18 6.56
N GLN A 374 5.60 -35.10 7.87
CA GLN A 374 6.42 -36.08 8.57
C GLN A 374 5.81 -37.48 8.53
N ARG A 375 4.49 -37.59 8.71
CA ARG A 375 3.77 -38.88 8.59
C ARG A 375 3.86 -39.46 7.19
N PHE A 376 3.72 -38.62 6.16
CA PHE A 376 3.89 -39.07 4.78
C PHE A 376 5.29 -39.66 4.54
N MET A 377 6.34 -38.97 5.03
CA MET A 377 7.72 -39.45 4.95
C MET A 377 7.97 -40.73 5.76
N ALA A 378 7.33 -40.89 6.93
CA ALA A 378 7.43 -42.10 7.73
C ALA A 378 6.79 -43.32 7.04
N LEU A 379 5.68 -43.11 6.32
CA LEU A 379 5.02 -44.15 5.51
C LEU A 379 5.76 -44.46 4.21
N ASN A 380 6.65 -43.58 3.76
CA ASN A 380 7.41 -43.70 2.52
C ASN A 380 8.89 -43.35 2.79
N PRO A 381 9.65 -44.19 3.51
CA PRO A 381 11.00 -43.86 3.98
C PRO A 381 12.00 -43.52 2.86
N GLU A 382 11.75 -44.00 1.65
CA GLU A 382 12.53 -43.73 0.45
C GLU A 382 12.30 -42.31 -0.11
N LYS A 383 11.22 -41.63 0.28
CA LYS A 383 10.83 -40.32 -0.23
C LYS A 383 11.26 -39.21 0.74
N LYS A 384 11.94 -38.20 0.20
CA LYS A 384 12.34 -37.00 0.95
C LYS A 384 11.56 -35.79 0.45
N VAL A 385 10.81 -35.14 1.32
CA VAL A 385 10.03 -33.96 0.93
C VAL A 385 10.83 -32.69 1.23
N GLN A 386 11.18 -31.95 0.17
CA GLN A 386 11.84 -30.66 0.27
C GLN A 386 10.80 -29.54 0.24
N LYS A 387 11.00 -28.50 1.06
CA LYS A 387 10.21 -27.26 0.96
C LYS A 387 10.61 -26.52 -0.32
N CYS A 388 9.65 -25.85 -0.94
CA CYS A 388 9.84 -25.11 -2.17
C CYS A 388 9.28 -23.68 -2.08
N GLY A 389 9.70 -22.84 -3.01
CA GLY A 389 9.18 -21.49 -3.21
C GLY A 389 8.05 -21.44 -4.22
N ILE A 390 7.93 -20.30 -4.90
CA ILE A 390 6.93 -20.08 -5.94
C ILE A 390 7.46 -20.51 -7.30
N PHE A 391 6.69 -21.35 -7.99
CA PHE A 391 6.90 -21.68 -9.39
C PHE A 391 6.12 -20.67 -10.26
N ILE A 392 6.75 -20.23 -11.35
CA ILE A 392 6.15 -19.32 -12.34
C ILE A 392 6.01 -20.10 -13.64
N ASP A 393 4.88 -19.97 -14.31
CA ASP A 393 4.71 -20.62 -15.62
C ASP A 393 5.65 -19.98 -16.65
N ASN A 394 6.35 -20.81 -17.42
CA ASN A 394 7.34 -20.35 -18.39
C ASN A 394 6.74 -19.68 -19.63
N ILE A 395 5.48 -19.97 -19.96
CA ILE A 395 4.77 -19.39 -21.11
C ILE A 395 3.87 -18.25 -20.62
N TYR A 396 3.12 -18.49 -19.56
CA TYR A 396 2.13 -17.59 -18.99
C TYR A 396 2.64 -17.04 -17.65
N ASN A 397 3.69 -16.19 -17.65
CA ASN A 397 4.33 -15.73 -16.41
C ASN A 397 3.40 -15.02 -15.40
N HIS A 398 2.16 -14.70 -15.78
CA HIS A 398 1.13 -14.19 -14.87
C HIS A 398 0.45 -15.27 -14.02
N LEU A 399 0.73 -16.56 -14.28
CA LEU A 399 0.29 -17.72 -13.52
C LEU A 399 1.45 -18.25 -12.65
N ALA A 400 1.12 -18.66 -11.43
CA ALA A 400 2.09 -19.20 -10.49
C ALA A 400 1.52 -20.30 -9.60
N ALA A 401 2.38 -21.12 -9.03
CA ALA A 401 2.03 -22.20 -8.13
C ALA A 401 2.96 -22.26 -6.93
N THR A 402 2.47 -22.78 -5.82
CA THR A 402 3.27 -23.11 -4.63
C THR A 402 2.72 -24.41 -4.11
N PRO A 403 3.39 -25.55 -4.36
CA PRO A 403 3.06 -26.81 -3.70
C PRO A 403 3.57 -26.80 -2.24
N ASP A 404 3.09 -27.75 -1.44
CA ASP A 404 3.51 -27.89 -0.03
C ASP A 404 4.88 -28.59 0.09
N GLY A 405 5.32 -29.26 -0.98
CA GLY A 405 6.70 -29.73 -1.11
C GLY A 405 7.01 -30.35 -2.47
N ILE A 406 8.29 -30.55 -2.72
CA ILE A 406 8.84 -31.34 -3.83
C ILE A 406 9.29 -32.67 -3.24
N VAL A 407 8.80 -33.78 -3.78
CA VAL A 407 9.16 -35.12 -3.30
C VAL A 407 10.38 -35.67 -4.04
N ASP A 408 10.43 -35.44 -5.35
CA ASP A 408 11.55 -35.82 -6.22
C ASP A 408 11.56 -34.96 -7.49
N GLU A 409 12.37 -35.36 -8.48
CA GLU A 409 12.49 -34.66 -9.76
C GLU A 409 11.18 -34.61 -10.55
N ASN A 410 10.27 -35.56 -10.35
CA ASN A 410 9.06 -35.71 -11.16
C ASN A 410 7.77 -35.49 -10.35
N SER A 411 7.87 -35.27 -9.03
CA SER A 411 6.67 -35.22 -8.19
C SER A 411 6.62 -34.18 -7.09
N LEU A 412 5.38 -33.78 -6.80
CA LEU A 412 5.01 -32.79 -5.80
C LEU A 412 4.24 -33.42 -4.64
N LEU A 413 4.12 -32.66 -3.56
CA LEU A 413 3.26 -32.94 -2.42
C LEU A 413 2.26 -31.80 -2.21
N GLU A 414 0.99 -32.15 -2.03
CA GLU A 414 -0.07 -31.21 -1.65
C GLU A 414 -0.84 -31.80 -0.47
N ILE A 415 -0.84 -31.11 0.66
CA ILE A 415 -1.41 -31.54 1.93
C ILE A 415 -2.67 -30.73 2.23
N LYS A 416 -3.75 -31.42 2.61
CA LYS A 416 -4.98 -30.79 3.11
C LYS A 416 -5.37 -31.35 4.47
N CYS A 417 -5.40 -30.47 5.46
CA CYS A 417 -5.87 -30.79 6.80
C CYS A 417 -7.37 -30.50 6.95
N LEU A 418 -8.21 -31.53 7.11
CA LEU A 418 -9.67 -31.38 7.12
C LEU A 418 -10.22 -31.22 8.54
N LEU A 419 -10.10 -30.00 9.09
CA LEU A 419 -10.63 -29.65 10.42
C LEU A 419 -12.11 -30.03 10.62
N LYS A 420 -12.93 -29.94 9.56
CA LYS A 420 -14.35 -30.32 9.61
C LYS A 420 -14.53 -31.79 10.01
N VAL A 421 -13.70 -32.68 9.46
CA VAL A 421 -13.75 -34.11 9.76
C VAL A 421 -13.25 -34.34 11.18
N HIS A 422 -12.12 -33.71 11.54
CA HIS A 422 -11.56 -33.78 12.90
C HIS A 422 -12.60 -33.42 13.97
N LYS A 423 -13.30 -32.30 13.79
CA LYS A 423 -14.33 -31.83 14.73
C LYS A 423 -15.57 -32.73 14.79
N SER A 424 -15.86 -33.44 13.71
CA SER A 424 -17.02 -34.35 13.70
C SER A 424 -16.77 -35.65 14.48
N GLY A 425 -15.50 -35.97 14.78
CA GLY A 425 -15.11 -37.23 15.41
C GLY A 425 -15.28 -38.47 14.53
N LYS A 426 -15.72 -38.30 13.29
CA LYS A 426 -15.94 -39.35 12.30
C LYS A 426 -14.63 -39.75 11.62
N SER A 427 -14.57 -41.00 11.18
CA SER A 427 -13.49 -41.44 10.28
C SER A 427 -13.58 -40.72 8.94
N LEU A 428 -12.48 -40.71 8.17
CA LEU A 428 -12.48 -40.06 6.85
C LEU A 428 -13.52 -40.68 5.91
N LEU A 429 -13.69 -42.01 5.93
CA LEU A 429 -14.66 -42.72 5.10
C LEU A 429 -16.10 -42.35 5.48
N GLU A 430 -16.44 -42.43 6.75
CA GLU A 430 -17.78 -42.08 7.25
C GLU A 430 -18.10 -40.60 6.96
N ALA A 431 -17.11 -39.72 7.09
CA ALA A 431 -17.26 -38.31 6.79
C ALA A 431 -17.55 -38.06 5.30
N VAL A 432 -16.94 -38.80 4.38
CA VAL A 432 -17.20 -38.69 2.94
C VAL A 432 -18.65 -39.07 2.59
N GLU A 433 -19.22 -40.04 3.29
CA GLU A 433 -20.59 -40.53 3.06
C GLU A 433 -21.64 -39.65 3.74
N THR A 434 -21.34 -39.11 4.92
CA THR A 434 -22.34 -38.42 5.76
C THR A 434 -22.23 -36.89 5.73
N LEU A 435 -21.05 -36.31 5.50
CA LEU A 435 -20.86 -34.86 5.52
C LEU A 435 -21.03 -34.25 4.12
N LYS A 436 -21.75 -33.12 4.06
CA LYS A 436 -21.87 -32.32 2.84
C LYS A 436 -20.55 -31.62 2.50
N ASN A 437 -20.33 -31.37 1.20
CA ASN A 437 -19.21 -30.62 0.64
C ASN A 437 -17.81 -31.20 0.92
N MET A 438 -17.69 -32.53 0.96
CA MET A 438 -16.40 -33.20 1.08
C MET A 438 -15.59 -33.16 -0.22
N PRO A 439 -14.26 -33.00 -0.15
CA PRO A 439 -13.39 -32.99 -1.33
C PRO A 439 -13.26 -34.39 -1.96
N LEU A 440 -13.31 -35.43 -1.14
CA LEU A 440 -13.22 -36.82 -1.58
C LEU A 440 -14.60 -37.40 -1.91
N GLU A 441 -14.62 -38.45 -2.71
CA GLU A 441 -15.76 -39.34 -2.99
C GLU A 441 -15.34 -40.79 -2.86
N ASN A 442 -16.28 -41.66 -2.50
CA ASN A 442 -16.11 -43.10 -2.57
C ASN A 442 -16.59 -43.57 -3.96
N LYS A 443 -15.67 -44.00 -4.82
CA LYS A 443 -15.98 -44.57 -6.13
C LYS A 443 -15.61 -46.06 -6.12
N ASN A 444 -16.63 -46.92 -6.17
CA ASN A 444 -16.49 -48.37 -6.18
C ASN A 444 -15.65 -48.92 -4.99
N GLY A 445 -15.85 -48.37 -3.79
CA GLY A 445 -15.15 -48.81 -2.57
C GLY A 445 -13.77 -48.15 -2.37
N THR A 446 -13.32 -47.30 -3.30
CA THR A 446 -12.04 -46.58 -3.19
C THR A 446 -12.28 -45.08 -3.01
N LEU A 447 -11.68 -44.50 -1.97
CA LEU A 447 -11.69 -43.05 -1.77
C LEU A 447 -10.77 -42.39 -2.80
N GLN A 448 -11.26 -41.33 -3.42
CA GLN A 448 -10.50 -40.52 -4.37
C GLN A 448 -10.93 -39.05 -4.33
N LEU A 449 -10.07 -38.15 -4.78
CA LEU A 449 -10.40 -36.74 -4.96
C LEU A 449 -11.39 -36.59 -6.10
N LYS A 450 -12.51 -35.91 -5.82
CA LYS A 450 -13.51 -35.56 -6.83
C LYS A 450 -12.85 -34.83 -8.00
N LYS A 451 -13.00 -35.37 -9.22
CA LYS A 451 -12.40 -34.78 -10.43
C LYS A 451 -12.78 -33.32 -10.66
N ASN A 452 -14.00 -32.93 -10.28
CA ASN A 452 -14.48 -31.54 -10.39
C ASN A 452 -14.28 -30.71 -9.11
N HIS A 453 -13.48 -31.15 -8.14
CA HIS A 453 -13.22 -30.39 -6.91
C HIS A 453 -12.15 -29.32 -7.11
N TYR A 454 -12.21 -28.23 -6.34
CA TYR A 454 -11.26 -27.10 -6.43
C TYR A 454 -9.79 -27.52 -6.29
N TYR A 455 -9.52 -28.49 -5.42
CA TYR A 455 -8.18 -29.05 -5.22
C TYR A 455 -7.63 -29.76 -6.47
N MET A 456 -8.49 -30.37 -7.30
CA MET A 456 -8.03 -30.98 -8.56
C MET A 456 -7.47 -29.91 -9.50
N TYR A 457 -8.18 -28.80 -9.68
CA TYR A 457 -7.68 -27.67 -10.47
C TYR A 457 -6.42 -27.02 -9.87
N GLN A 458 -6.29 -27.01 -8.54
CA GLN A 458 -5.06 -26.52 -7.89
C GLN A 458 -3.87 -27.42 -8.23
N ILE A 459 -4.03 -28.72 -8.05
CA ILE A 459 -2.97 -29.72 -8.27
C ILE A 459 -2.56 -29.77 -9.74
N GLN A 460 -3.53 -29.78 -10.66
CA GLN A 460 -3.23 -29.71 -12.09
C GLN A 460 -2.51 -28.42 -12.48
N GLY A 461 -2.87 -27.30 -11.84
CA GLY A 461 -2.11 -26.06 -11.99
C GLY A 461 -0.67 -26.17 -11.49
N GLN A 462 -0.46 -26.78 -10.31
CA GLN A 462 0.88 -26.99 -9.75
C GLN A 462 1.74 -27.90 -10.65
N LEU A 463 1.19 -29.01 -11.14
CA LEU A 463 1.90 -29.96 -12.01
C LEU A 463 2.35 -29.34 -13.32
N ASN A 464 1.47 -28.60 -13.99
CA ASN A 464 1.79 -27.98 -15.27
C ASN A 464 2.78 -26.82 -15.13
N ILE A 465 2.62 -25.98 -14.10
CA ILE A 465 3.51 -24.84 -13.85
C ILE A 465 4.90 -25.30 -13.40
N ALA A 466 4.99 -26.29 -12.52
CA ALA A 466 6.26 -26.81 -12.03
C ALA A 466 6.89 -27.87 -12.96
N ARG A 467 6.22 -28.22 -14.07
CA ARG A 467 6.64 -29.25 -15.03
C ARG A 467 6.95 -30.59 -14.37
N LYS A 468 6.00 -31.07 -13.55
CA LYS A 468 6.07 -32.36 -12.84
C LYS A 468 5.04 -33.32 -13.42
N ASP A 469 5.25 -34.62 -13.19
CA ASP A 469 4.44 -35.68 -13.78
C ASP A 469 3.26 -36.04 -12.90
N TYR A 470 3.44 -36.02 -11.57
CA TYR A 470 2.37 -36.34 -10.63
C TYR A 470 2.54 -35.67 -9.26
N CYS A 471 1.45 -35.60 -8.51
CA CYS A 471 1.41 -35.04 -7.16
C CYS A 471 0.88 -36.12 -6.21
N TYR A 472 1.52 -36.27 -5.05
CA TYR A 472 0.93 -36.96 -3.93
C TYR A 472 -0.05 -36.01 -3.24
N PHE A 473 -1.33 -36.27 -3.39
CA PHE A 473 -2.39 -35.58 -2.67
C PHE A 473 -2.61 -36.25 -1.32
N VAL A 474 -2.36 -35.52 -0.25
CA VAL A 474 -2.39 -36.01 1.11
C VAL A 474 -3.53 -35.35 1.88
N VAL A 475 -4.37 -36.16 2.52
CA VAL A 475 -5.41 -35.66 3.43
C VAL A 475 -5.09 -36.11 4.85
N TYR A 476 -4.96 -35.13 5.73
CA TYR A 476 -4.76 -35.32 7.17
C TYR A 476 -6.03 -34.92 7.93
N VAL A 477 -6.48 -35.79 8.83
CA VAL A 477 -7.64 -35.50 9.70
C VAL A 477 -7.17 -35.23 11.11
N ASN A 478 -6.48 -36.17 11.75
CA ASN A 478 -5.95 -36.06 13.11
C ASN A 478 -4.90 -37.17 13.33
N ASP A 479 -4.37 -37.28 14.55
CA ASP A 479 -3.30 -38.22 14.85
C ASP A 479 -3.74 -39.69 14.90
N THR A 480 -5.03 -39.97 15.12
CA THR A 480 -5.58 -41.33 15.26
C THR A 480 -6.07 -41.91 13.93
N GLU A 481 -6.46 -41.06 12.98
CA GLU A 481 -6.92 -41.47 11.65
C GLU A 481 -5.73 -41.76 10.71
N PRO A 482 -5.86 -42.76 9.82
CA PRO A 482 -4.85 -43.04 8.82
C PRO A 482 -4.72 -41.88 7.83
N LEU A 483 -3.48 -41.64 7.37
CA LEU A 483 -3.21 -40.65 6.35
C LEU A 483 -3.74 -41.13 5.00
N PHE A 484 -4.61 -40.35 4.37
CA PHE A 484 -5.03 -40.64 3.00
C PHE A 484 -4.01 -40.08 2.02
N VAL A 485 -3.59 -40.90 1.05
CA VAL A 485 -2.63 -40.53 0.01
C VAL A 485 -3.14 -41.02 -1.33
N GLU A 486 -3.28 -40.11 -2.29
CA GLU A 486 -3.64 -40.41 -3.67
C GLU A 486 -2.57 -39.85 -4.62
N LYS A 487 -2.14 -40.66 -5.58
CA LYS A 487 -1.27 -40.20 -6.67
C LYS A 487 -2.14 -39.60 -7.78
N ILE A 488 -1.96 -38.32 -8.05
CA ILE A 488 -2.67 -37.58 -9.11
C ILE A 488 -1.70 -37.25 -10.23
N GLU A 489 -1.95 -37.79 -11.41
CA GLU A 489 -1.12 -37.56 -12.60
C GLU A 489 -1.48 -36.26 -13.32
N ARG A 490 -0.52 -35.68 -14.05
CA ARG A 490 -0.71 -34.49 -14.86
C ARG A 490 -1.70 -34.78 -15.99
N ASP A 491 -2.73 -33.96 -16.07
CA ASP A 491 -3.78 -34.01 -17.08
C ASP A 491 -3.65 -32.77 -18.00
N GLU A 492 -3.05 -32.99 -19.16
CA GLU A 492 -2.77 -31.93 -20.14
C GLU A 492 -4.05 -31.39 -20.80
N GLU A 493 -5.06 -32.24 -20.98
CA GLU A 493 -6.35 -31.83 -21.56
C GLU A 493 -7.15 -30.95 -20.59
N LEU A 494 -7.13 -31.27 -19.30
CA LEU A 494 -7.69 -30.41 -18.27
C LEU A 494 -6.92 -29.09 -18.17
N TRP A 495 -5.59 -29.13 -18.23
CA TRP A 495 -4.77 -27.92 -18.22
C TRP A 495 -5.07 -26.98 -19.39
N ALA A 496 -5.16 -27.51 -20.62
CA ALA A 496 -5.49 -26.72 -21.80
C ALA A 496 -6.80 -25.93 -21.62
N ARG A 497 -7.85 -26.58 -21.10
CA ARG A 497 -9.14 -25.94 -20.77
C ARG A 497 -9.03 -24.94 -19.62
N MET A 498 -8.16 -25.19 -18.64
CA MET A 498 -7.96 -24.29 -17.51
C MET A 498 -7.26 -23.01 -17.95
N VAL A 499 -6.14 -23.12 -18.69
CA VAL A 499 -5.30 -22.00 -19.12
C VAL A 499 -6.10 -20.95 -19.88
N GLU A 500 -6.99 -21.37 -20.79
CA GLU A 500 -7.86 -20.44 -21.52
C GLU A 500 -8.68 -19.56 -20.56
N ARG A 501 -9.29 -20.17 -19.54
CA ARG A 501 -10.11 -19.47 -18.56
C ARG A 501 -9.28 -18.65 -17.59
N LEU A 502 -8.08 -19.12 -17.23
CA LEU A 502 -7.14 -18.42 -16.36
C LEU A 502 -6.59 -17.15 -17.05
N ASN A 503 -6.17 -17.26 -18.31
CA ASN A 503 -5.72 -16.15 -19.14
C ASN A 503 -6.83 -15.11 -19.30
N SER A 504 -8.04 -15.55 -19.69
CA SER A 504 -9.19 -14.66 -19.82
C SER A 504 -9.50 -13.93 -18.50
N PHE A 505 -9.46 -14.63 -17.37
CA PHE A 505 -9.64 -14.01 -16.06
C PHE A 505 -8.53 -12.99 -15.74
N PHE A 506 -7.27 -13.30 -16.04
CA PHE A 506 -6.15 -12.40 -15.78
C PHE A 506 -6.32 -11.08 -16.52
N TYR A 507 -6.45 -11.12 -17.85
CA TYR A 507 -6.50 -9.92 -18.69
C TYR A 507 -7.82 -9.14 -18.57
N ASN A 508 -8.96 -9.81 -18.42
CA ASN A 508 -10.27 -9.13 -18.42
C ASN A 508 -10.75 -8.72 -17.02
N CYS A 509 -10.26 -9.38 -15.97
CA CYS A 509 -10.74 -9.16 -14.59
C CYS A 509 -9.63 -8.72 -13.64
N PHE A 510 -8.54 -9.49 -13.53
CA PHE A 510 -7.54 -9.29 -12.48
C PHE A 510 -6.65 -8.07 -12.76
N LEU A 511 -5.99 -8.02 -13.91
CA LEU A 511 -5.08 -6.95 -14.29
C LEU A 511 -5.76 -5.56 -14.31
N PRO A 512 -6.95 -5.38 -14.92
CA PRO A 512 -7.65 -4.10 -14.88
C PRO A 512 -7.93 -3.62 -13.45
N LYS A 513 -8.19 -4.55 -12.52
CA LYS A 513 -8.54 -4.23 -11.14
C LYS A 513 -7.33 -3.93 -10.26
N ILE A 514 -6.18 -4.51 -10.58
CA ILE A 514 -4.90 -4.14 -9.97
C ILE A 514 -4.51 -2.72 -10.36
N ILE A 515 -4.68 -2.38 -11.66
CA ILE A 515 -4.36 -1.05 -12.20
C ILE A 515 -5.33 0.00 -11.64
N ASP A 516 -6.63 -0.24 -11.75
CA ASP A 516 -7.67 0.67 -11.25
C ASP A 516 -8.72 -0.09 -10.44
N LYS A 517 -8.71 0.14 -9.13
CA LYS A 517 -9.66 -0.47 -8.18
C LYS A 517 -11.11 -0.10 -8.46
N ASN A 518 -11.41 0.92 -9.26
CA ASN A 518 -12.75 1.35 -9.61
C ASN A 518 -13.19 0.93 -11.02
N ARG A 519 -12.27 0.52 -11.90
CA ARG A 519 -12.61 0.05 -13.25
C ARG A 519 -13.53 -1.18 -13.14
N LYS A 520 -14.60 -1.17 -13.94
CA LYS A 520 -15.52 -2.31 -14.05
C LYS A 520 -14.76 -3.45 -14.74
N CYS A 521 -14.87 -4.67 -14.24
CA CYS A 521 -14.37 -5.84 -14.98
C CYS A 521 -15.12 -5.86 -16.32
N LEU A 522 -14.38 -6.07 -17.40
CA LEU A 522 -14.99 -6.32 -18.69
C LEU A 522 -15.59 -7.72 -18.61
N ASN A 523 -16.88 -7.82 -18.26
CA ASN A 523 -17.65 -9.01 -18.62
C ASN A 523 -17.82 -8.91 -20.13
N LYS A 524 -16.82 -9.36 -20.89
CA LYS A 524 -17.07 -9.73 -22.28
C LYS A 524 -18.06 -10.89 -22.21
N ASN A 525 -19.31 -10.61 -22.55
CA ASN A 525 -20.18 -11.64 -23.10
C ASN A 525 -19.37 -12.25 -24.26
N HIS A 526 -19.10 -13.54 -24.16
CA HIS A 526 -18.78 -14.34 -25.34
C HIS A 526 -20.02 -14.33 -26.24
#